data_AF-A0A9X9QDI4-F1
#
_entry.id   AF-A0A9X9QDI4-F1
#
_cell.length_a   1.000
_cell.length_b   1.000
_cell.length_c   1.000
_cell.angle_alpha   90.00
_cell.angle_beta   90.00
_cell.angle_gamma   90.00
#
_symmetry.space_group_name_H-M   'P 1'
#
loop_
_entity.id
_entity.type
_entity.pdbx_description
1 polymer ?
#
loop_
_entity_poly.entity_id
_entity_poly.type
_entity_poly.pdbx_seq_one_letter_code
_entity_poly.pdbx_strand_id
1 'polypeptide(L)'
;MTATSIYDMQHLENGQEHKPSPGLDIEREYDRLRDLARQEQEKRATLSSKSQQAYKQGDGAVAHKLSEEAKTHAEKANQYNKQASEFIFRENNVPGRVAEDTIDLHGQFEKEVEIILKERISHAQKIGQPHLHVIVGKGNHSTNHVQKIKPKVEQVCRQLGLQYTEEVNAGRIFINLKGEGAAIPPTAHDGNVGHDQQGDQNNELEKLARKFVPKVLKKLDGCCSIM
;
A
#
# COMPACT_ATOMS: atom_id res chain seq x y z
N MET A 1 -58.09 -33.22 -24.45
CA MET A 1 -56.88 -33.57 -25.21
C MET A 1 -56.54 -32.38 -26.09
N THR A 2 -55.34 -31.82 -25.89
CA THR A 2 -54.44 -31.10 -26.84
C THR A 2 -55.06 -30.14 -27.87
N ALA A 3 -54.84 -28.81 -27.73
CA ALA A 3 -53.75 -28.02 -28.35
C ALA A 3 -54.04 -27.69 -29.84
N THR A 4 -53.83 -26.51 -30.45
CA THR A 4 -52.86 -25.41 -30.25
C THR A 4 -53.25 -24.23 -31.17
N SER A 5 -52.58 -23.07 -30.97
CA SER A 5 -52.25 -22.01 -31.96
C SER A 5 -53.32 -20.95 -32.27
N ILE A 6 -53.04 -19.66 -32.42
CA ILE A 6 -51.79 -18.90 -32.69
C ILE A 6 -52.03 -17.39 -32.41
N TYR A 7 -50.96 -16.70 -32.02
CA TYR A 7 -50.67 -15.24 -32.04
C TYR A 7 -51.63 -14.31 -32.82
N ASP A 8 -51.99 -13.14 -32.22
CA ASP A 8 -51.45 -11.86 -32.71
C ASP A 8 -51.61 -10.65 -31.76
N MET A 9 -50.58 -9.78 -31.81
CA MET A 9 -50.47 -8.34 -31.56
C MET A 9 -50.97 -7.67 -30.25
N GLN A 10 -50.01 -7.12 -29.47
CA GLN A 10 -49.62 -5.69 -29.47
C GLN A 10 -49.35 -5.07 -28.08
N HIS A 11 -48.20 -4.38 -28.00
CA HIS A 11 -47.79 -3.35 -27.04
C HIS A 11 -47.38 -3.80 -25.61
N LEU A 12 -46.11 -3.60 -25.26
CA LEU A 12 -45.59 -2.31 -24.78
C LEU A 12 -44.06 -2.36 -24.66
N GLU A 13 -43.45 -1.27 -25.10
CA GLU A 13 -42.04 -0.92 -24.94
C GLU A 13 -41.61 -1.01 -23.48
N ASN A 14 -40.41 -1.52 -23.23
CA ASN A 14 -39.62 -1.09 -22.08
C ASN A 14 -38.14 -1.26 -22.42
N GLY A 15 -37.50 -0.14 -22.74
CA GLY A 15 -36.05 -0.05 -22.81
C GLY A 15 -35.48 -0.42 -21.46
N GLN A 16 -34.81 -1.57 -21.39
CA GLN A 16 -34.00 -1.90 -20.23
C GLN A 16 -32.76 -1.01 -20.27
N GLU A 17 -32.79 0.07 -19.51
CA GLU A 17 -31.58 0.74 -19.03
C GLU A 17 -30.65 -0.34 -18.47
N HIS A 18 -29.57 -0.60 -19.20
CA HIS A 18 -28.55 -1.58 -18.82
C HIS A 18 -27.77 -1.00 -17.63
N LYS A 19 -28.35 -1.07 -16.42
CA LYS A 19 -27.66 -0.67 -15.20
C LYS A 19 -26.41 -1.53 -15.06
N PRO A 20 -25.21 -0.94 -15.02
CA PRO A 20 -23.98 -1.71 -14.91
C PRO A 20 -24.02 -2.54 -13.62
N SER A 21 -23.54 -3.78 -13.69
CA SER A 21 -23.43 -4.67 -12.53
C SER A 21 -22.74 -3.94 -11.37
N PRO A 22 -23.18 -4.10 -10.11
CA PRO A 22 -22.62 -3.36 -8.96
C PRO A 22 -21.09 -3.42 -8.85
N GLY A 23 -20.47 -4.54 -9.23
CA GLY A 23 -19.01 -4.68 -9.27
C GLY A 23 -18.31 -3.78 -10.29
N LEU A 24 -18.92 -3.55 -11.45
CA LEU A 24 -18.37 -2.66 -12.49
C LEU A 24 -18.38 -1.20 -12.05
N ASP A 25 -19.29 -0.81 -11.15
CA ASP A 25 -19.31 0.56 -10.63
C ASP A 25 -18.22 0.81 -9.58
N ILE A 26 -17.98 -0.20 -8.73
CA ILE A 26 -16.90 -0.17 -7.74
C ILE A 26 -15.53 -0.07 -8.43
N GLU A 27 -15.27 -0.90 -9.45
CA GLU A 27 -13.99 -0.88 -10.18
C GLU A 27 -13.74 0.48 -10.85
N ARG A 28 -14.75 1.03 -11.53
CA ARG A 28 -14.64 2.34 -12.20
C ARG A 28 -14.32 3.47 -11.22
N GLU A 29 -15.00 3.53 -10.08
CA GLU A 29 -14.79 4.60 -9.11
C GLU A 29 -13.41 4.49 -8.45
N TYR A 30 -13.00 3.26 -8.10
CA TYR A 30 -11.65 2.98 -7.61
C TYR A 30 -10.57 3.43 -8.63
N ASP A 31 -10.71 3.03 -9.89
CA ASP A 31 -9.76 3.37 -10.94
C ASP A 31 -9.72 4.89 -11.17
N ARG A 32 -10.87 5.56 -11.19
CA ARG A 32 -10.96 7.02 -11.29
C ARG A 32 -10.16 7.71 -10.19
N LEU A 33 -10.31 7.28 -8.93
CA LEU A 33 -9.59 7.86 -7.79
C LEU A 33 -8.08 7.60 -7.88
N ARG A 34 -7.66 6.38 -8.25
CA ARG A 34 -6.24 6.06 -8.46
C ARG A 34 -5.64 6.85 -9.63
N ASP A 35 -6.39 7.07 -10.70
CA ASP A 35 -5.95 7.87 -11.84
C ASP A 35 -5.79 9.35 -11.50
N LEU A 36 -6.73 9.92 -10.73
CA LEU A 36 -6.58 11.28 -10.21
C LEU A 36 -5.34 11.41 -9.33
N ALA A 37 -5.08 10.43 -8.47
CA ALA A 37 -3.87 10.41 -7.66
C ALA A 37 -2.60 10.37 -8.54
N ARG A 38 -2.59 9.55 -9.58
CA ARG A 38 -1.47 9.43 -10.53
C ARG A 38 -1.21 10.74 -11.29
N GLN A 39 -2.25 11.40 -11.79
CA GLN A 39 -2.14 12.70 -12.46
C GLN A 39 -1.51 13.77 -11.55
N GLU A 40 -1.92 13.81 -10.27
CA GLU A 40 -1.35 14.73 -9.30
C GLU A 40 0.12 14.38 -8.96
N GLN A 41 0.48 13.10 -8.93
CA GLN A 41 1.87 12.66 -8.78
C GLN A 41 2.76 13.08 -9.95
N GLU A 42 2.26 13.00 -11.19
CA GLU A 42 2.97 13.42 -12.40
C GLU A 42 3.25 14.94 -12.38
N LYS A 43 2.24 15.75 -11.99
CA LYS A 43 2.40 17.19 -11.79
C LYS A 43 3.44 17.50 -10.71
N ARG A 44 3.35 16.81 -9.57
CA ARG A 44 4.33 16.92 -8.47
C ARG A 44 5.74 16.58 -8.93
N ALA A 45 5.92 15.49 -9.69
CA ALA A 45 7.23 15.08 -10.21
C ALA A 45 7.83 16.14 -11.14
N THR A 46 7.00 16.68 -12.05
CA THR A 46 7.40 17.76 -12.95
C THR A 46 7.84 19.01 -12.19
N LEU A 47 7.05 19.47 -11.22
CA LEU A 47 7.37 20.66 -10.42
C LEU A 47 8.60 20.44 -9.53
N SER A 48 8.74 19.25 -8.95
CA SER A 48 9.91 18.86 -8.15
C SER A 48 11.19 18.91 -8.99
N SER A 49 11.14 18.40 -10.22
CA SER A 49 12.28 18.45 -11.14
C SER A 49 12.68 19.88 -11.49
N LYS A 50 11.70 20.74 -11.82
CA LYS A 50 11.95 22.17 -12.11
C LYS A 50 12.49 22.90 -10.89
N SER A 51 11.97 22.63 -9.69
CA SER A 51 12.46 23.20 -8.43
C SER A 51 13.94 22.85 -8.20
N GLN A 52 14.32 21.59 -8.40
CA GLN A 52 15.71 21.15 -8.29
C GLN A 52 16.63 21.82 -9.32
N GLN A 53 16.14 22.04 -10.55
CA GLN A 53 16.89 22.76 -11.58
C GLN A 53 17.12 24.23 -11.20
N ALA A 54 16.08 24.93 -10.74
CA ALA A 54 16.19 26.32 -10.28
C ALA A 54 17.18 26.47 -9.11
N TYR A 55 17.14 25.54 -8.15
CA TYR A 55 18.08 25.51 -7.04
C TYR A 55 19.53 25.36 -7.52
N LYS A 56 19.78 24.44 -8.46
CA LYS A 56 21.12 24.24 -9.06
C LYS A 56 21.63 25.47 -9.82
N GLN A 57 20.73 26.32 -10.32
CA GLN A 57 21.05 27.56 -11.01
C GLN A 57 21.23 28.75 -10.05
N GLY A 58 21.03 28.54 -8.74
CA GLY A 58 21.13 29.60 -7.73
C GLY A 58 19.86 30.43 -7.54
N ASP A 59 18.78 30.09 -8.23
CA ASP A 59 17.48 30.78 -8.08
C ASP A 59 16.66 30.12 -6.96
N GLY A 60 17.01 30.46 -5.72
CA GLY A 60 16.36 29.94 -4.52
C GLY A 60 14.89 30.35 -4.40
N ALA A 61 14.51 31.53 -4.90
CA ALA A 61 13.14 32.03 -4.81
C ALA A 61 12.20 31.23 -5.73
N VAL A 62 12.61 31.01 -6.98
CA VAL A 62 11.86 30.15 -7.92
C VAL A 62 11.86 28.69 -7.44
N ALA A 63 12.99 28.19 -6.94
CA ALA A 63 13.06 26.85 -6.38
C ALA A 63 12.06 26.64 -5.23
N HIS A 64 11.98 27.60 -4.30
CA HIS A 64 11.06 27.55 -3.18
C HIS A 64 9.60 27.56 -3.66
N LYS A 65 9.22 28.50 -4.54
CA LYS A 65 7.86 28.57 -5.08
C LYS A 65 7.42 27.26 -5.74
N LEU A 66 8.26 26.70 -6.61
CA LEU A 66 7.98 25.44 -7.28
C LEU A 66 7.91 24.25 -6.30
N SER A 67 8.67 24.31 -5.20
CA SER A 67 8.62 23.30 -4.14
C SER A 67 7.29 23.33 -3.40
N GLU A 68 6.77 24.51 -3.05
CA GLU A 68 5.46 24.66 -2.39
C GLU A 68 4.31 24.21 -3.31
N GLU A 69 4.37 24.52 -4.61
CA GLU A 69 3.42 23.98 -5.58
C GLU A 69 3.51 22.45 -5.69
N ALA A 70 4.72 21.88 -5.71
CA ALA A 70 4.90 20.43 -5.71
C ALA A 70 4.34 19.77 -4.46
N LYS A 71 4.47 20.38 -3.27
CA LYS A 71 3.86 19.89 -2.02
C LYS A 71 2.34 19.87 -2.11
N THR A 72 1.74 20.94 -2.65
CA THR A 72 0.28 21.00 -2.86
C THR A 72 -0.22 19.84 -3.72
N HIS A 73 0.48 19.52 -4.82
CA HIS A 73 0.14 18.36 -5.65
C HIS A 73 0.41 17.02 -4.95
N ALA A 74 1.44 16.92 -4.10
CA ALA A 74 1.66 15.73 -3.27
C ALA A 74 0.50 15.49 -2.29
N GLU A 75 -0.01 16.54 -1.66
CA GLU A 75 -1.15 16.46 -0.74
C GLU A 75 -2.41 15.99 -1.46
N LYS A 76 -2.72 16.55 -2.63
CA LYS A 76 -3.86 16.10 -3.47
C LYS A 76 -3.72 14.64 -3.90
N ALA A 77 -2.54 14.24 -4.34
CA ALA A 77 -2.27 12.84 -4.66
C ALA A 77 -2.50 11.90 -3.46
N ASN A 78 -2.08 12.32 -2.27
CA ASN A 78 -2.32 11.55 -1.04
C ASN A 78 -3.81 11.50 -0.68
N GLN A 79 -4.55 12.61 -0.85
CA GLN A 79 -6.00 12.65 -0.62
C GLN A 79 -6.74 11.68 -1.55
N TYR A 80 -6.44 11.68 -2.85
CA TYR A 80 -7.07 10.76 -3.80
C TYR A 80 -6.69 9.30 -3.53
N ASN A 81 -5.43 9.00 -3.19
CA ASN A 81 -5.04 7.64 -2.79
C ASN A 81 -5.78 7.18 -1.53
N LYS A 82 -5.91 8.06 -0.53
CA LYS A 82 -6.66 7.78 0.69
C LYS A 82 -8.14 7.49 0.38
N GLN A 83 -8.77 8.31 -0.46
CA GLN A 83 -10.14 8.09 -0.90
C GLN A 83 -10.30 6.74 -1.61
N ALA A 84 -9.40 6.40 -2.54
CA ALA A 84 -9.41 5.11 -3.24
C ALA A 84 -9.28 3.93 -2.26
N SER A 85 -8.33 4.02 -1.33
CA SER A 85 -8.06 3.02 -0.29
C SER A 85 -9.27 2.79 0.61
N GLU A 86 -9.87 3.86 1.15
CA GLU A 86 -11.04 3.80 2.02
C GLU A 86 -12.27 3.26 1.29
N PHE A 87 -12.48 3.67 0.04
CA PHE A 87 -13.58 3.22 -0.79
C PHE A 87 -13.50 1.71 -1.01
N ILE A 88 -12.41 1.21 -1.58
CA ILE A 88 -12.29 -0.22 -1.92
C ILE A 88 -12.24 -1.08 -0.66
N PHE A 89 -11.59 -0.60 0.42
CA PHE A 89 -11.59 -1.31 1.70
C PHE A 89 -13.00 -1.52 2.24
N ARG A 90 -13.82 -0.47 2.22
CA ARG A 90 -15.20 -0.52 2.69
C ARG A 90 -16.03 -1.50 1.87
N GLU A 91 -15.99 -1.37 0.54
CA GLU A 91 -16.77 -2.22 -0.37
C GLU A 91 -16.40 -3.71 -0.24
N ASN A 92 -15.13 -4.00 0.02
CA ASN A 92 -14.65 -5.38 0.17
C ASN A 92 -14.98 -6.00 1.52
N ASN A 93 -15.11 -5.18 2.57
CA ASN A 93 -15.29 -5.64 3.94
C ASN A 93 -16.69 -5.32 4.49
N VAL A 94 -17.69 -5.11 3.61
CA VAL A 94 -19.09 -4.97 4.05
C VAL A 94 -19.57 -6.26 4.75
N PRO A 95 -20.45 -6.15 5.77
CA PRO A 95 -20.99 -7.32 6.46
C PRO A 95 -21.59 -8.33 5.49
N GLY A 96 -21.23 -9.61 5.66
CA GLY A 96 -21.71 -10.71 4.82
C GLY A 96 -20.93 -10.94 3.53
N ARG A 97 -19.99 -10.06 3.14
CA ARG A 97 -19.09 -10.29 2.01
C ARG A 97 -17.89 -11.18 2.38
N VAL A 98 -17.33 -10.96 3.57
CA VAL A 98 -16.26 -11.78 4.15
C VAL A 98 -16.66 -12.24 5.55
N ALA A 99 -16.05 -13.33 6.02
CA ALA A 99 -16.26 -13.82 7.38
C ALA A 99 -15.67 -12.84 8.41
N GLU A 100 -16.16 -12.88 9.65
CA GLU A 100 -15.77 -11.93 10.71
C GLU A 100 -14.28 -12.01 11.09
N ASP A 101 -13.69 -13.18 10.93
CA ASP A 101 -12.26 -13.48 11.13
C ASP A 101 -11.43 -13.22 9.86
N THR A 102 -12.01 -12.60 8.84
CA THR A 102 -11.36 -12.33 7.56
C THR A 102 -11.27 -10.82 7.31
N ILE A 103 -10.17 -10.39 6.70
CA ILE A 103 -10.00 -9.03 6.17
C ILE A 103 -9.56 -9.09 4.71
N ASP A 104 -10.22 -8.34 3.86
CA ASP A 104 -9.88 -8.22 2.45
C ASP A 104 -9.07 -6.93 2.20
N LEU A 105 -7.81 -7.13 1.82
CA LEU A 105 -6.86 -6.06 1.51
C LEU A 105 -6.60 -5.94 0.01
N HIS A 106 -7.39 -6.58 -0.86
CA HIS A 106 -7.22 -6.42 -2.29
C HIS A 106 -7.47 -4.96 -2.71
N GLY A 107 -6.69 -4.49 -3.69
CA GLY A 107 -6.73 -3.11 -4.16
C GLY A 107 -5.99 -2.10 -3.26
N GLN A 108 -5.45 -2.55 -2.12
CA GLN A 108 -4.64 -1.70 -1.25
C GLN A 108 -3.19 -1.63 -1.74
N PHE A 109 -2.56 -0.47 -1.56
CA PHE A 109 -1.12 -0.28 -1.75
C PHE A 109 -0.35 -0.67 -0.49
N GLU A 110 0.94 -0.96 -0.65
CA GLU A 110 1.81 -1.47 0.42
C GLU A 110 1.74 -0.69 1.74
N LYS A 111 1.70 0.66 1.67
CA LYS A 111 1.60 1.50 2.88
C LYS A 111 0.22 1.40 3.54
N GLU A 112 -0.83 1.27 2.73
CA GLU A 112 -2.21 1.15 3.21
C GLU A 112 -2.40 -0.20 3.89
N VAL A 113 -1.92 -1.29 3.26
CA VAL A 113 -1.89 -2.65 3.82
C VAL A 113 -1.23 -2.67 5.20
N GLU A 114 -0.06 -2.03 5.36
CA GLU A 114 0.66 -2.03 6.62
C GLU A 114 -0.16 -1.40 7.76
N ILE A 115 -0.80 -0.27 7.48
CA ILE A 115 -1.60 0.46 8.48
C ILE A 115 -2.85 -0.34 8.84
N ILE A 116 -3.64 -0.73 7.83
CA ILE A 116 -4.92 -1.42 8.00
C ILE A 116 -4.71 -2.77 8.71
N LEU A 117 -3.70 -3.54 8.30
CA LEU A 117 -3.45 -4.85 8.88
C LEU A 117 -3.01 -4.77 10.35
N LYS A 118 -2.11 -3.83 10.68
CA LYS A 118 -1.68 -3.65 12.09
C LYS A 118 -2.85 -3.28 12.99
N GLU A 119 -3.74 -2.41 12.51
CA GLU A 119 -4.95 -2.04 13.26
C GLU A 119 -5.90 -3.23 13.44
N ARG A 120 -6.18 -3.99 12.36
CA ARG A 120 -7.05 -5.17 12.42
C ARG A 120 -6.51 -6.25 13.35
N ILE A 121 -5.20 -6.51 13.32
CA ILE A 121 -4.51 -7.45 14.21
C ILE A 121 -4.65 -6.99 15.66
N SER A 122 -4.37 -5.71 15.94
CA SER A 122 -4.49 -5.16 17.30
C SER A 122 -5.91 -5.30 17.83
N HIS A 123 -6.92 -4.99 17.00
CA HIS A 123 -8.32 -5.19 17.36
C HIS A 123 -8.64 -6.66 17.62
N ALA A 124 -8.23 -7.56 16.72
CA ALA A 124 -8.45 -9.00 16.83
C ALA A 124 -7.91 -9.55 18.15
N GLN A 125 -6.68 -9.18 18.51
CA GLN A 125 -6.04 -9.59 19.76
C GLN A 125 -6.80 -9.06 20.99
N LYS A 126 -7.25 -7.80 20.96
CA LYS A 126 -8.02 -7.20 22.06
C LYS A 126 -9.33 -7.94 22.36
N ILE A 127 -9.99 -8.46 21.32
CA ILE A 127 -11.25 -9.21 21.47
C ILE A 127 -11.04 -10.73 21.59
N GLY A 128 -9.79 -11.19 21.71
CA GLY A 128 -9.46 -12.60 21.88
C GLY A 128 -9.69 -13.47 20.63
N GLN A 129 -9.68 -12.89 19.43
CA GLN A 129 -9.77 -13.68 18.20
C GLN A 129 -8.54 -14.60 18.08
N PRO A 130 -8.74 -15.90 17.80
CA PRO A 130 -7.66 -16.88 17.78
C PRO A 130 -6.75 -16.76 16.54
N HIS A 131 -7.29 -16.27 15.43
CA HIS A 131 -6.60 -16.14 14.15
C HIS A 131 -7.25 -15.05 13.29
N LEU A 132 -6.60 -14.73 12.16
CA LEU A 132 -7.09 -13.80 11.15
C LEU A 132 -6.74 -14.34 9.76
N HIS A 133 -7.73 -14.41 8.86
CA HIS A 133 -7.51 -14.65 7.44
C HIS A 133 -7.36 -13.32 6.69
N VAL A 134 -6.36 -13.21 5.83
CA VAL A 134 -6.08 -12.00 5.04
C VAL A 134 -6.18 -12.33 3.56
N ILE A 135 -7.13 -11.73 2.83
CA ILE A 135 -7.22 -11.83 1.37
C ILE A 135 -6.28 -10.80 0.75
N VAL A 136 -5.33 -11.26 -0.05
CA VAL A 136 -4.33 -10.40 -0.72
C VAL A 136 -4.62 -10.17 -2.20
N GLY A 137 -5.58 -10.91 -2.76
CA GLY A 137 -6.01 -10.83 -4.15
C GLY A 137 -5.03 -11.44 -5.16
N LYS A 138 -5.46 -11.64 -6.41
CA LYS A 138 -4.67 -12.29 -7.48
C LYS A 138 -3.70 -11.36 -8.22
N GLY A 139 -3.73 -10.04 -7.94
CA GLY A 139 -2.80 -9.06 -8.52
C GLY A 139 -3.30 -8.30 -9.76
N ASN A 140 -4.54 -8.51 -10.23
CA ASN A 140 -5.06 -7.91 -11.47
C ASN A 140 -5.05 -6.37 -11.51
N HIS A 141 -5.16 -5.69 -10.35
CA HIS A 141 -5.13 -4.23 -10.24
C HIS A 141 -3.79 -3.66 -9.75
N SER A 142 -2.75 -4.51 -9.67
CA SER A 142 -1.42 -4.04 -9.29
C SER A 142 -0.72 -3.41 -10.50
N THR A 143 -0.04 -2.27 -10.30
CA THR A 143 0.81 -1.67 -11.33
C THR A 143 1.84 -2.72 -11.79
N ASN A 144 1.80 -3.07 -13.07
CA ASN A 144 2.65 -4.08 -13.72
C ASN A 144 2.42 -5.54 -13.27
N HIS A 145 1.23 -5.91 -12.77
CA HIS A 145 0.91 -7.29 -12.33
C HIS A 145 1.82 -7.85 -11.21
N VAL A 146 2.52 -6.99 -10.46
CA VAL A 146 3.36 -7.41 -9.32
C VAL A 146 2.51 -7.44 -8.05
N GLN A 147 2.25 -8.64 -7.52
CA GLN A 147 1.54 -8.82 -6.25
C GLN A 147 2.40 -8.37 -5.05
N LYS A 148 2.38 -7.07 -4.73
CA LYS A 148 3.15 -6.48 -3.62
C LYS A 148 2.47 -6.60 -2.24
N ILE A 149 1.19 -6.97 -2.21
CA ILE A 149 0.41 -7.08 -0.97
C ILE A 149 0.89 -8.27 -0.14
N LYS A 150 1.04 -9.45 -0.75
CA LYS A 150 1.53 -10.65 -0.09
C LYS A 150 2.85 -10.43 0.67
N PRO A 151 3.96 -10.00 0.03
CA PRO A 151 5.21 -9.78 0.74
C PRO A 151 5.08 -8.72 1.85
N LYS A 152 4.18 -7.73 1.68
CA LYS A 152 3.91 -6.76 2.73
C LYS A 152 3.20 -7.36 3.95
N VAL A 153 2.21 -8.23 3.76
CA VAL A 153 1.53 -8.94 4.86
C VAL A 153 2.51 -9.80 5.62
N GLU A 154 3.36 -10.55 4.92
CA GLU A 154 4.43 -11.34 5.52
C GLU A 154 5.40 -10.49 6.35
N GLN A 155 5.80 -9.34 5.80
CA GLN A 155 6.66 -8.39 6.51
C GLN A 155 6.02 -7.91 7.82
N VAL A 156 4.73 -7.56 7.82
CA VAL A 156 4.01 -7.14 9.03
C VAL A 156 3.95 -8.27 10.05
N CYS A 157 3.69 -9.51 9.64
CA CYS A 157 3.67 -10.65 10.55
C CYS A 157 5.03 -10.85 11.22
N ARG A 158 6.14 -10.80 10.45
CA ARG A 158 7.50 -10.90 10.99
C ARG A 158 7.82 -9.77 11.96
N GLN A 159 7.41 -8.53 11.65
CA GLN A 159 7.60 -7.37 12.54
C GLN A 159 6.87 -7.53 13.87
N LEU A 160 5.70 -8.18 13.87
CA LEU A 160 4.87 -8.41 15.05
C LEU A 160 5.17 -9.74 15.77
N GLY A 161 6.11 -10.54 15.26
CA GLY A 161 6.43 -11.86 15.81
C GLY A 161 5.29 -12.88 15.66
N LEU A 162 4.43 -12.71 14.65
CA LEU A 162 3.27 -13.58 14.41
C LEU A 162 3.61 -14.68 13.43
N GLN A 163 3.15 -15.90 13.74
CA GLN A 163 3.20 -17.01 12.80
C GLN A 163 2.12 -16.85 11.74
N TYR A 164 2.46 -17.19 10.50
CA TYR A 164 1.53 -17.14 9.38
C TYR A 164 1.74 -18.32 8.44
N THR A 165 0.70 -18.68 7.70
CA THR A 165 0.75 -19.72 6.67
C THR A 165 0.01 -19.24 5.43
N GLU A 166 0.60 -19.49 4.27
CA GLU A 166 -0.04 -19.13 3.01
C GLU A 166 -1.02 -20.23 2.58
N GLU A 167 -2.25 -19.83 2.29
CA GLU A 167 -3.24 -20.66 1.63
C GLU A 167 -3.23 -20.34 0.13
N VAL A 168 -2.17 -20.80 -0.54
CA VAL A 168 -1.78 -20.44 -1.92
C VAL A 168 -2.97 -20.56 -2.89
N ASN A 169 -3.78 -21.61 -2.75
CA ASN A 169 -4.90 -21.90 -3.65
C ASN A 169 -6.11 -20.97 -3.47
N ALA A 170 -6.14 -20.17 -2.39
CA ALA A 170 -7.23 -19.25 -2.08
C ALA A 170 -6.84 -17.77 -2.19
N GLY A 171 -5.57 -17.44 -2.43
CA GLY A 171 -5.09 -16.06 -2.40
C GLY A 171 -5.22 -15.43 -1.00
N ARG A 172 -5.04 -16.24 0.04
CA ARG A 172 -5.21 -15.86 1.44
C ARG A 172 -3.99 -16.22 2.29
N ILE A 173 -3.78 -15.48 3.36
CA ILE A 173 -2.79 -15.75 4.40
C ILE A 173 -3.52 -15.95 5.72
N PHE A 174 -3.27 -17.07 6.38
CA PHE A 174 -3.69 -17.33 7.75
C PHE A 174 -2.65 -16.73 8.71
N ILE A 175 -3.10 -15.97 9.71
CA ILE A 175 -2.26 -15.41 10.77
C ILE A 175 -2.72 -15.98 12.10
N ASN A 176 -1.80 -16.63 12.83
CA ASN A 176 -2.05 -17.08 14.19
C ASN A 176 -1.91 -15.89 15.15
N LEU A 177 -2.97 -15.61 15.91
CA LEU A 177 -2.99 -14.52 16.89
C LEU A 177 -2.80 -15.00 18.32
N LYS A 178 -2.89 -16.32 18.57
CA LYS A 178 -2.51 -16.91 19.84
C LYS A 178 -0.98 -16.90 19.92
N GLY A 179 -0.43 -16.30 20.97
CA GLY A 179 1.02 -16.21 21.21
C GLY A 179 1.75 -17.55 21.41
N GLU A 180 1.10 -18.68 21.13
CA GLU A 180 1.64 -20.03 21.19
C GLU A 180 2.39 -20.34 19.89
N GLY A 181 3.53 -19.67 19.72
CA GLY A 181 4.30 -19.77 18.48
C GLY A 181 5.60 -18.97 18.48
N ALA A 182 6.09 -18.55 19.65
CA ALA A 182 7.40 -17.91 19.81
C ALA A 182 8.54 -18.93 19.62
N ALA A 183 8.54 -19.63 18.50
CA ALA A 183 9.75 -20.21 17.92
C ALA A 183 10.01 -19.42 16.65
N ILE A 184 10.89 -18.42 16.76
CA ILE A 184 11.65 -17.95 15.61
C ILE A 184 12.34 -19.21 15.08
N PRO A 185 12.05 -19.72 13.87
CA PRO A 185 12.82 -20.83 13.34
C PRO A 185 14.29 -20.38 13.30
N PRO A 186 15.24 -21.14 13.85
CA PRO A 186 16.64 -20.85 13.60
C PRO A 186 16.81 -20.87 12.09
N THR A 187 17.30 -19.76 11.54
CA THR A 187 17.74 -19.71 10.15
C THR A 187 18.72 -20.87 9.95
N ALA A 188 18.27 -21.91 9.25
CA ALA A 188 19.12 -23.00 8.83
C ALA A 188 20.07 -22.45 7.76
N HIS A 189 21.20 -21.92 8.21
CA HIS A 189 22.38 -21.72 7.40
C HIS A 189 23.54 -22.35 8.17
N ASP A 190 23.69 -23.67 8.01
CA ASP A 190 24.95 -24.33 8.28
C ASP A 190 25.45 -24.99 6.97
N GLY A 191 26.75 -24.84 6.74
CA GLY A 191 27.47 -25.43 5.61
C GLY A 191 27.88 -24.44 4.51
N ASN A 192 28.95 -23.68 4.72
CA ASN A 192 30.25 -23.97 4.11
C ASN A 192 31.18 -22.74 4.17
N VAL A 193 32.32 -22.90 4.84
CA VAL A 193 33.41 -21.92 4.87
C VAL A 193 34.11 -21.96 3.51
N GLY A 194 33.86 -20.95 2.69
CA GLY A 194 34.57 -20.68 1.44
C GLY A 194 35.00 -19.21 1.43
N HIS A 195 36.31 -19.00 1.56
CA HIS A 195 36.99 -17.72 1.40
C HIS A 195 36.85 -17.29 -0.07
N ASP A 196 36.27 -16.12 -0.36
CA ASP A 196 36.71 -15.31 -1.50
C ASP A 196 36.15 -13.87 -1.48
N GLN A 197 37.00 -12.96 -1.95
CA GLN A 197 36.86 -11.51 -1.94
C GLN A 197 35.83 -10.99 -2.93
N GLN A 198 35.00 -9.99 -2.55
CA GLN A 198 34.56 -8.96 -3.49
C GLN A 198 33.99 -7.68 -2.85
N GLY A 199 34.58 -6.54 -3.20
CA GLY A 199 33.81 -5.44 -3.82
C GLY A 199 33.35 -4.27 -2.96
N ASP A 200 34.29 -3.40 -2.60
CA ASP A 200 34.09 -2.03 -2.10
C ASP A 200 33.39 -1.12 -3.14
N GLN A 201 32.14 -0.70 -2.88
CA GLN A 201 31.47 0.39 -3.64
C GLN A 201 30.67 1.38 -2.79
N ASN A 202 30.51 1.14 -1.48
CA ASN A 202 29.70 2.02 -0.60
C ASN A 202 30.50 3.15 0.05
N ASN A 203 31.82 3.22 -0.13
CA ASN A 203 32.69 4.15 0.59
C ASN A 203 32.82 5.55 -0.06
N GLU A 204 32.42 5.71 -1.33
CA GLU A 204 32.58 6.97 -2.07
C GLU A 204 31.49 8.00 -1.74
N LEU A 205 30.24 7.55 -1.52
CA LEU A 205 29.12 8.43 -1.13
C LEU A 205 29.26 8.98 0.30
N GLU A 206 29.79 8.17 1.23
CA GLU A 206 30.02 8.60 2.61
C GLU A 206 31.23 9.58 2.72
N LYS A 207 32.28 9.37 1.91
CA LYS A 207 33.40 10.32 1.77
C LYS A 207 32.95 11.66 1.18
N LEU A 208 32.03 11.66 0.22
CA LEU A 208 31.51 12.89 -0.37
C LEU A 208 30.65 13.67 0.63
N ALA A 209 29.77 12.99 1.38
CA ALA A 209 28.94 13.63 2.40
C ALA A 209 29.78 14.31 3.50
N ARG A 210 30.89 13.68 3.93
CA ARG A 210 31.80 14.26 4.95
C ARG A 210 32.61 15.46 4.45
N LYS A 211 32.85 15.59 3.14
CA LYS A 211 33.63 16.68 2.56
C LYS A 211 32.84 17.98 2.38
N PHE A 212 31.51 17.91 2.39
CA PHE A 212 30.62 19.03 2.08
C PHE A 212 29.76 19.53 3.27
N VAL A 213 30.02 19.08 4.50
CA VAL A 213 29.38 19.68 5.69
C VAL A 213 30.08 21.01 6.03
N PRO A 214 29.40 22.17 5.96
CA PRO A 214 29.97 23.44 6.38
C PRO A 214 30.28 23.42 7.88
N LYS A 215 31.47 23.92 8.26
CA LYS A 215 32.03 23.94 9.64
C LYS A 215 31.24 24.78 10.68
N VAL A 216 30.02 25.19 10.40
CA VAL A 216 29.26 26.14 11.26
C VAL A 216 28.37 25.45 12.29
N LEU A 217 28.17 24.13 12.23
CA LEU A 217 27.25 23.40 13.13
C LEU A 217 27.93 22.51 14.19
N LYS A 218 29.14 22.86 14.65
CA LYS A 218 29.77 22.23 15.83
C LYS A 218 30.02 23.24 16.94
N LYS A 219 28.95 23.79 17.52
CA LYS A 219 29.06 24.48 18.81
C LYS A 219 27.72 24.62 19.53
N LEU A 220 27.09 23.51 19.86
CA LEU A 220 26.11 23.46 20.94
C LEU A 220 26.24 22.09 21.61
N ASP A 221 27.22 21.98 22.51
CA ASP A 221 27.17 21.04 23.62
C ASP A 221 28.02 21.60 24.77
N GLY A 222 27.35 21.87 25.89
CA GLY A 222 27.93 21.88 27.23
C GLY A 222 28.48 23.19 27.78
N CYS A 223 27.65 23.93 28.54
CA CYS A 223 28.09 24.42 29.85
C CYS A 223 26.95 24.86 30.78
N CYS A 224 27.08 24.37 32.03
CA CYS A 224 26.70 25.00 33.30
C CYS A 224 25.26 24.86 33.85
N SER A 225 25.15 23.89 34.76
CA SER A 225 24.47 24.01 36.05
C SER A 225 25.13 25.06 36.98
N ILE A 226 24.39 25.46 38.03
CA ILE A 226 24.66 26.38 39.17
C ILE A 226 24.25 27.84 38.84
N MET A 227 23.27 28.48 39.48
CA MET A 227 22.75 28.41 40.87
C MET A 227 21.25 28.07 40.95
#